data_AF-A0A7C8BVY8-F1
#
_entry.id   AF-A0A7C8BVY8-F1
#
_cell.length_a   1.000
_cell.length_b   1.000
_cell.length_c   1.000
_cell.angle_alpha   90.00
_cell.angle_beta   90.00
_cell.angle_gamma   90.00
#
_symmetry.space_group_name_H-M   'P 1'
#
loop_
_entity.id
_entity.type
_entity.pdbx_description
1 polymer ?
#
loop_
_entity_poly.entity_id
_entity_poly.type
_entity_poly.pdbx_seq_one_letter_code
_entity_poly.pdbx_strand_id
1 'polypeptide(L)'
;MIADTLPERLRLILHTPAGLPPRGEVQRLRSAVDTIPGVCAAQVRTGRLQPAGTPVVTVDYSSTGPTAPVDTLTGILAVIRTIFDDRVESISVDQEPDL
;
A
#
# COMPACT_ATOMS: atom_id res chain seq x y z
N MET A 1 26.04 -10.16 8.80
CA MET A 1 25.17 -10.41 7.63
C MET A 1 23.88 -9.70 7.95
N ILE A 2 23.70 -8.48 7.45
CA ILE A 2 22.47 -7.72 7.69
C ILE A 2 21.42 -8.41 6.83
N ALA A 3 20.48 -9.10 7.46
CA ALA A 3 19.33 -9.60 6.73
C ALA A 3 18.59 -8.37 6.22
N ASP A 4 18.60 -8.19 4.90
CA ASP A 4 17.81 -7.21 4.15
C ASP A 4 16.31 -7.59 4.21
N THR A 5 15.84 -7.91 5.42
CA THR A 5 14.45 -8.20 5.71
C THR A 5 13.75 -6.87 5.85
N LEU A 6 13.11 -6.43 4.77
CA LEU A 6 12.04 -5.45 4.86
C LEU A 6 11.12 -5.82 6.04
N PRO A 7 10.62 -4.83 6.77
CA PRO A 7 9.88 -5.06 8.01
C PRO A 7 8.63 -5.90 7.75
N GLU A 8 8.24 -6.66 8.77
CA GLU A 8 7.07 -7.54 8.69
C GLU A 8 5.78 -6.78 8.38
N ARG A 9 5.75 -5.46 8.62
CA ARG A 9 4.63 -4.57 8.29
C ARG A 9 5.11 -3.32 7.58
N LEU A 10 4.41 -2.97 6.51
CA LEU A 10 4.67 -1.78 5.71
C LEU A 10 3.37 -1.04 5.45
N ARG A 11 3.48 0.29 5.49
CA ARG A 11 2.41 1.22 5.14
C ARG A 11 2.81 2.00 3.90
N LEU A 12 1.98 1.93 2.87
CA LEU A 12 2.10 2.75 1.66
C LEU A 12 1.06 3.85 1.72
N ILE A 13 1.49 5.09 1.55
CA ILE A 13 0.62 6.27 1.50
C ILE A 13 0.64 6.79 0.06
N LEU A 14 -0.47 6.63 -0.63
CA LEU A 14 -0.68 7.04 -2.01
C LEU A 14 -1.28 8.44 -2.00
N HIS A 15 -0.54 9.42 -2.53
CA HIS A 15 -1.00 10.80 -2.63
C HIS A 15 -1.85 10.96 -3.88
N THR A 16 -3.12 11.31 -3.68
CA THR A 16 -4.11 11.46 -4.76
C THR A 16 -4.61 12.91 -4.79
N PRO A 17 -3.80 13.86 -5.32
CA PRO A 17 -4.14 15.30 -5.30
C PRO A 17 -5.41 15.63 -6.08
N ALA A 18 -5.74 14.81 -7.09
CA ALA A 18 -6.96 14.93 -7.88
C ALA A 18 -8.24 14.53 -7.12
N GLY A 19 -8.12 14.00 -5.90
CA GLY A 19 -9.24 13.52 -5.09
C GLY A 19 -9.16 12.03 -4.77
N LEU A 20 -10.00 11.59 -3.84
CA LEU A 20 -10.06 10.18 -3.46
C LEU A 20 -10.65 9.34 -4.59
N PRO A 21 -10.09 8.15 -4.87
CA PRO A 21 -10.69 7.22 -5.81
C PRO A 21 -12.07 6.75 -5.31
N PRO A 22 -12.99 6.39 -6.22
CA PRO A 22 -14.29 5.84 -5.87
C PRO A 22 -14.15 4.58 -5.02
N ARG A 23 -15.12 4.37 -4.11
CA ARG A 23 -15.13 3.24 -3.16
C ARG A 23 -14.93 1.87 -3.83
N GLY A 24 -15.45 1.68 -5.04
CA GLY A 24 -15.29 0.44 -5.81
C GLY A 24 -13.86 0.18 -6.28
N GLU A 25 -13.07 1.21 -6.57
CA GLU A 25 -11.65 1.06 -6.90
C GLU A 25 -10.82 0.77 -5.65
N VAL A 26 -11.14 1.42 -4.52
CA VAL A 26 -10.50 1.13 -3.21
C VAL A 26 -10.72 -0.32 -2.79
N GLN A 27 -11.94 -0.85 -2.98
CA GLN A 27 -12.24 -2.25 -2.71
C GLN A 27 -11.49 -3.19 -3.66
N ARG A 28 -11.43 -2.86 -4.95
CA ARG A 28 -10.63 -3.62 -5.93
C ARG A 28 -9.15 -3.65 -5.55
N LEU A 29 -8.59 -2.52 -5.12
CA LEU A 29 -7.22 -2.46 -4.63
C LEU A 29 -7.01 -3.39 -3.45
N ARG A 30 -7.88 -3.32 -2.44
CA ARG A 30 -7.80 -4.20 -1.29
C ARG A 30 -7.83 -5.67 -1.70
N SER A 31 -8.79 -6.07 -2.52
CA SER A 31 -8.93 -7.46 -2.97
C SER A 31 -7.72 -7.93 -3.78
N ALA A 32 -7.20 -7.10 -4.69
CA ALA A 32 -6.04 -7.45 -5.49
C ALA A 32 -4.77 -7.56 -4.63
N VAL A 33 -4.56 -6.65 -3.68
CA VAL A 33 -3.42 -6.72 -2.75
C VAL A 33 -3.49 -7.96 -1.86
N ASP A 34 -4.67 -8.34 -1.38
CA ASP A 34 -4.89 -9.51 -0.53
C ASP A 34 -4.57 -10.83 -1.26
N THR A 35 -4.60 -10.84 -2.60
CA THR A 35 -4.24 -12.02 -3.41
C THR A 35 -2.75 -12.14 -3.73
N ILE A 36 -1.92 -11.16 -3.33
CA ILE A 36 -0.50 -11.17 -3.64
C ILE A 36 0.21 -12.21 -2.74
N PRO A 37 1.01 -13.13 -3.32
CA PRO A 37 1.80 -14.07 -2.54
C PRO A 37 2.72 -13.35 -1.55
N GLY A 38 2.68 -13.76 -0.29
CA GLY A 38 3.45 -13.14 0.78
C GLY A 38 2.68 -12.07 1.57
N VAL A 39 1.52 -11.59 1.11
CA VAL A 39 0.65 -10.71 1.90
C VAL A 39 -0.24 -11.55 2.82
N CYS A 40 -0.20 -11.24 4.12
CA CYS A 40 -0.98 -11.98 5.14
C CYS A 40 -2.20 -11.21 5.67
N ALA A 41 -2.20 -9.90 5.52
CA ALA A 41 -3.30 -9.04 5.93
C ALA A 41 -3.18 -7.68 5.23
N ALA A 42 -4.01 -7.45 4.20
CA ALA A 42 -4.08 -6.15 3.53
C ALA A 42 -5.22 -5.29 4.08
N GLN A 43 -4.91 -4.06 4.45
CA GLN A 43 -5.90 -3.04 4.78
C GLN A 43 -5.73 -1.84 3.85
N VAL A 44 -6.84 -1.35 3.32
CA VAL A 44 -6.86 -0.15 2.48
C VAL A 44 -7.85 0.83 3.06
N ARG A 45 -7.38 2.06 3.29
CA ARG A 45 -8.15 3.14 3.91
C ARG A 45 -8.00 4.41 3.09
N THR A 46 -9.03 5.25 3.08
CA THR A 46 -8.98 6.58 2.45
C THR A 46 -9.02 7.64 3.53
N GLY A 47 -8.27 8.72 3.36
CA GLY A 47 -8.22 9.81 4.32
C GLY A 47 -7.57 11.07 3.77
N ARG A 48 -7.11 11.92 4.67
CA ARG A 48 -6.26 13.08 4.37
C ARG A 48 -5.14 13.13 5.38
N LEU A 49 -3.94 13.52 4.94
CA LEU A 49 -2.78 13.71 5.84
C LEU A 49 -3.01 14.83 6.86
N GLN A 50 -3.81 15.85 6.51
CA GLN A 50 -4.20 16.98 7.35
C GLN A 50 -5.65 17.38 7.03
N PRO A 51 -6.36 18.14 7.90
CA PRO A 51 -7.76 18.53 7.65
C PRO A 51 -7.99 19.23 6.30
N ALA A 52 -7.03 20.06 5.87
CA ALA A 52 -6.97 20.71 4.55
C ALA A 52 -5.91 20.09 3.61
N GLY A 53 -5.34 18.95 3.99
CA GLY A 53 -4.22 18.32 3.29
C GLY A 53 -4.65 17.44 2.11
N THR A 54 -3.65 16.97 1.38
CA THR A 54 -3.81 16.09 0.22
C THR A 54 -4.62 14.84 0.59
N PRO A 55 -5.62 14.47 -0.22
CA PRO A 55 -6.30 13.20 -0.09
C PRO A 55 -5.31 12.05 -0.28
N VAL A 56 -5.42 11.03 0.56
CA VAL A 56 -4.53 9.88 0.52
C VAL A 56 -5.31 8.57 0.56
N VAL A 57 -4.73 7.56 -0.07
CA VAL A 57 -5.10 6.17 0.13
C VAL A 57 -3.95 5.49 0.86
N THR A 58 -4.23 4.90 2.01
CA THR A 58 -3.26 4.15 2.81
C THR A 58 -3.45 2.67 2.54
N VAL A 59 -2.37 1.96 2.23
CA VAL A 59 -2.31 0.51 2.12
C VAL A 59 -1.38 0.00 3.21
N ASP A 60 -1.95 -0.60 4.24
CA ASP A 60 -1.20 -1.32 5.27
C ASP A 60 -1.15 -2.79 4.89
N TYR A 61 0.03 -3.39 4.88
CA TYR A 61 0.16 -4.83 4.67
C TYR A 61 1.23 -5.45 5.55
N SER A 62 0.98 -6.70 5.92
CA SER A 62 1.98 -7.53 6.60
C SER A 62 2.50 -8.58 5.63
N SER A 63 3.82 -8.78 5.63
CA SER A 63 4.47 -9.86 4.87
C SER A 63 4.63 -11.09 5.75
N THR A 64 4.22 -12.27 5.30
CA THR A 64 4.52 -13.55 5.97
C THR A 64 5.05 -14.59 4.99
N GLY A 65 5.95 -15.45 5.47
CA GLY A 65 6.49 -16.57 4.69
C GLY A 65 7.79 -16.26 3.93
N PRO A 66 8.26 -17.22 3.11
CA PRO A 66 9.57 -17.16 2.47
C PRO A 66 9.63 -16.25 1.24
N THR A 67 8.51 -15.70 0.79
CA THR A 67 8.47 -14.75 -0.34
C THR A 67 9.29 -13.53 0.04
N ALA A 68 10.25 -13.15 -0.81
CA ALA A 68 11.07 -12.00 -0.52
C ALA A 68 10.18 -10.75 -0.42
N PRO A 69 10.28 -9.96 0.65
CA PRO A 69 9.42 -8.79 0.81
C PRO A 69 9.49 -7.77 -0.33
N VAL A 70 10.61 -7.76 -1.08
CA VAL A 70 10.79 -6.95 -2.30
C VAL A 70 9.83 -7.39 -3.40
N ASP A 71 9.61 -8.71 -3.57
CA ASP A 71 8.68 -9.25 -4.56
C ASP A 71 7.24 -8.89 -4.21
N THR A 72 6.89 -9.01 -2.92
CA THR A 72 5.59 -8.60 -2.37
C THR A 72 5.33 -7.11 -2.63
N LEU A 73 6.27 -6.23 -2.27
CA LEU A 73 6.15 -4.79 -2.50
C LEU A 73 6.02 -4.47 -3.99
N THR A 74 6.80 -5.13 -4.85
CA THR A 74 6.74 -4.95 -6.30
C THR A 74 5.36 -5.32 -6.85
N GLY A 75 4.80 -6.44 -6.40
CA GLY A 75 3.43 -6.83 -6.74
C GLY A 75 2.39 -5.78 -6.32
N ILE A 76 2.53 -5.24 -5.10
CA ILE A 76 1.60 -4.22 -4.58
C ILE A 76 1.67 -2.94 -5.42
N LEU A 77 2.88 -2.47 -5.74
CA LEU A 77 3.09 -1.29 -6.59
C LEU A 77 2.53 -1.48 -8.00
N ALA A 78 2.64 -2.69 -8.57
CA ALA A 78 2.04 -3.02 -9.85
C ALA A 78 0.51 -2.96 -9.81
N VAL A 79 -0.11 -3.52 -8.78
CA VAL A 79 -1.57 -3.46 -8.57
C VAL A 79 -2.05 -2.01 -8.41
N ILE A 80 -1.34 -1.21 -7.61
CA ILE A 80 -1.66 0.21 -7.42
C ILE A 80 -1.68 0.93 -8.77
N ARG A 81 -0.64 0.74 -9.59
CA ARG A 81 -0.55 1.31 -10.94
C ARG A 81 -1.70 0.85 -11.84
N THR A 82 -2.06 -0.43 -11.81
CA THR A 82 -3.16 -0.95 -12.65
C THR A 82 -4.53 -0.36 -12.28
N ILE A 83 -4.76 -0.09 -10.99
CA ILE A 83 -6.10 0.31 -10.51
C ILE A 83 -6.24 1.83 -10.45
N PHE A 84 -5.22 2.54 -9.99
CA PHE A 84 -5.26 3.99 -9.82
C PHE A 84 -4.51 4.77 -10.90
N ASP A 85 -3.70 4.10 -11.73
CA ASP A 85 -3.09 4.66 -12.93
C ASP A 85 -2.40 6.02 -12.64
N ASP A 86 -2.71 7.07 -13.39
CA ASP A 86 -2.14 8.41 -13.22
C ASP A 86 -2.66 9.21 -12.00
N ARG A 87 -3.56 8.65 -11.17
CA ARG A 87 -4.12 9.38 -10.01
C ARG A 87 -3.15 9.48 -8.84
N VAL A 88 -2.17 8.59 -8.79
CA VAL A 88 -1.17 8.55 -7.71
C VAL A 88 0.03 9.39 -8.15
N GLU A 89 0.19 10.56 -7.55
CA GLU A 89 1.31 11.45 -7.83
C GLU A 89 2.60 10.95 -7.17
N SER A 90 2.49 10.46 -5.94
CA SER A 90 3.62 9.94 -5.17
C SER A 90 3.19 8.88 -4.18
N ILE A 91 4.15 8.03 -3.78
CA ILE A 91 3.98 6.97 -2.81
C ILE A 91 5.01 7.18 -1.71
N SER A 92 4.55 7.40 -0.47
CA SER A 92 5.41 7.38 0.71
C SER A 92 5.35 6.00 1.34
N VAL A 93 6.51 5.46 1.73
CA VAL A 93 6.61 4.19 2.45
C VAL A 93 6.96 4.50 3.90
N ASP A 94 6.11 4.05 4.81
CA ASP A 94 6.29 4.17 6.24
C ASP A 94 6.45 2.75 6.82
N GLN A 95 7.46 2.58 7.67
CA GLN A 95 7.67 1.37 8.42
C GLN A 95 7.01 1.62 9.77
N GLU A 96 5.86 0.99 10.04
CA GLU A 96 5.32 1.05 11.39
C GLU A 96 6.38 0.45 12.32
N PRO A 97 6.93 1.20 13.29
CA PRO A 97 7.83 0.61 14.26
C PRO A 97 7.02 -0.41 15.05
N ASP A 98 7.51 -1.66 15.08
CA ASP A 98 7.04 -2.64 16.06
C ASP A 98 7.09 -1.98 17.44
N LEU A 99 5.93 -1.86 18.06
CA LEU A 99 5.71 -1.20 19.34
C LEU A 99 6.14 -2.13 20.48
#